data_AF-A0A382UZZ4-F1
#
_entry.id   AF-A0A382UZZ4-F1
#
_cell.length_a   1.000
_cell.length_b   1.000
_cell.length_c   1.000
_cell.angle_alpha   90.00
_cell.angle_beta   90.00
_cell.angle_gamma   90.00
#
_symmetry.space_group_name_H-M   'P 1'
#
loop_
_entity.id
_entity.type
_entity.pdbx_description
1 polymer ?
#
loop_
_entity_poly.entity_id
_entity_poly.type
_entity_poly.pdbx_seq_one_letter_code
_entity_poly.pdbx_strand_id
1 'polypeptide(L)'
;MEPALIVLGRFQPFHNGHAAMISAAMSYLGVGGSDLPLRICIGSSEAEQSLDNPWSAEEREQMIRVWLEGRDAEIVHIPDLG
;
A
#
# COMPACT_ATOMS: atom_id res chain seq x y z
N MET A 1 -8.50 -12.99 8.87
CA MET A 1 -8.41 -11.52 8.74
C MET A 1 -9.82 -11.01 8.53
N GLU A 2 -10.16 -9.91 9.19
CA GLU A 2 -11.43 -9.22 8.94
C GLU A 2 -11.47 -8.66 7.50
N PRO A 3 -12.67 -8.48 6.93
CA PRO A 3 -12.83 -7.81 5.63
C PRO A 3 -12.15 -6.44 5.63
N ALA A 4 -11.57 -6.03 4.50
CA ALA A 4 -10.85 -4.77 4.35
C ALA A 4 -11.00 -4.22 2.93
N LEU A 5 -10.88 -2.91 2.77
CA LEU A 5 -10.68 -2.30 1.46
C LEU A 5 -9.20 -2.44 1.09
N ILE A 6 -8.92 -3.08 -0.03
CA ILE A 6 -7.56 -3.40 -0.46
C ILE A 6 -7.09 -2.42 -1.54
N VAL A 7 -5.89 -1.87 -1.36
CA VAL A 7 -5.12 -1.22 -2.43
C VAL A 7 -3.84 -2.02 -2.64
N LEU A 8 -3.73 -2.72 -3.76
CA LEU A 8 -2.59 -3.58 -4.09
C LEU A 8 -1.71 -2.92 -5.15
N GLY A 9 -0.39 -2.92 -4.94
CA GLY A 9 0.57 -2.43 -5.92
C GLY A 9 2.01 -2.80 -5.60
N ARG A 10 2.91 -2.71 -6.59
CA ARG A 10 4.36 -2.86 -6.36
C ARG A 10 4.97 -1.63 -5.73
N PHE A 11 4.45 -0.43 -6.00
CA PHE A 11 4.96 0.84 -5.46
C PHE A 11 6.47 1.04 -5.71
N GLN A 12 6.93 0.82 -6.94
CA GLN A 12 8.33 0.98 -7.36
C GLN A 12 8.53 2.24 -8.24
N PRO A 13 8.69 3.46 -7.67
CA PRO A 13 8.55 3.82 -6.27
C PRO A 13 7.10 4.17 -5.93
N PHE A 14 6.85 4.53 -4.67
CA PHE A 14 5.66 5.26 -4.30
C PHE A 14 5.66 6.66 -4.97
N HIS A 15 4.55 7.05 -5.59
CA HIS A 15 4.45 8.29 -6.36
C HIS A 15 3.03 8.88 -6.30
N ASN A 16 2.83 10.08 -6.85
CA ASN A 16 1.56 10.82 -6.71
C ASN A 16 0.32 10.07 -7.24
N GLY A 17 0.45 9.25 -8.28
CA GLY A 17 -0.66 8.38 -8.73
C GLY A 17 -1.12 7.38 -7.66
N HIS A 18 -0.17 6.71 -6.97
CA HIS A 18 -0.47 5.82 -5.86
C HIS A 18 -1.10 6.58 -4.69
N ALA A 19 -0.54 7.74 -4.33
CA ALA A 19 -1.08 8.61 -3.29
C ALA A 19 -2.53 9.03 -3.56
N ALA A 20 -2.85 9.39 -4.81
CA ALA A 20 -4.20 9.76 -5.23
C ALA A 20 -5.17 8.58 -5.08
N MET A 21 -4.77 7.38 -5.51
CA MET A 21 -5.57 6.16 -5.36
C MET A 21 -5.86 5.83 -3.89
N ILE A 22 -4.84 5.88 -3.02
CA ILE A 22 -5.01 5.60 -1.59
C ILE A 22 -5.89 6.68 -0.94
N SER A 23 -5.72 7.95 -1.32
CA SER A 23 -6.57 9.03 -0.81
C SER A 23 -8.03 8.86 -1.21
N ALA A 24 -8.30 8.37 -2.42
CA ALA A 24 -9.65 8.05 -2.87
C ALA A 24 -10.24 6.88 -2.08
N ALA A 25 -9.43 5.85 -1.78
CA ALA A 25 -9.84 4.72 -0.93
C ALA A 25 -10.18 5.17 0.51
N MET A 26 -9.34 6.01 1.12
CA MET A 26 -9.62 6.62 2.44
C MET A 26 -10.92 7.44 2.41
N SER A 27 -11.11 8.24 1.37
CA SER A 27 -12.33 9.04 1.20
C SER A 27 -13.56 8.16 1.04
N TYR A 28 -13.45 7.07 0.29
CA TYR A 28 -14.52 6.10 0.11
C TYR A 28 -14.91 5.43 1.44
N LEU A 29 -13.96 5.06 2.30
CA LEU A 29 -14.28 4.50 3.63
C LEU A 29 -15.03 5.50 4.52
N GLY A 30 -14.69 6.79 4.43
CA GLY A 30 -15.41 7.87 5.12
C GLY A 30 -16.78 8.20 4.50
N VAL A 31 -17.02 7.81 3.25
CA VAL A 31 -18.27 8.05 2.51
C VAL A 31 -19.07 6.75 2.45
N GLY A 32 -20.13 6.65 3.25
CA GLY A 32 -20.97 5.44 3.31
C GLY A 32 -20.77 4.58 4.55
N GLY A 33 -20.00 5.05 5.54
CA GLY A 33 -20.00 4.51 6.90
C GLY A 33 -19.50 3.06 7.02
N SER A 34 -18.62 2.61 6.13
CA SER A 34 -18.04 1.28 6.26
C SER A 34 -16.97 1.27 7.35
N ASP A 35 -17.16 0.47 8.41
CA ASP A 35 -16.17 0.20 9.47
C ASP A 35 -14.98 -0.67 8.98
N LEU A 36 -14.72 -0.70 7.67
CA LEU A 36 -13.68 -1.53 7.08
C LEU A 36 -12.33 -0.83 7.21
N PRO A 37 -11.27 -1.53 7.65
CA PRO A 37 -9.91 -0.99 7.59
C PRO A 37 -9.45 -0.86 6.13
N LEU A 38 -8.56 0.11 5.91
CA LEU A 38 -7.77 0.20 4.67
C LEU A 38 -6.53 -0.66 4.80
N ARG A 39 -6.28 -1.55 3.83
CA ARG A 39 -5.06 -2.35 3.75
C ARG A 39 -4.32 -2.07 2.45
N ILE A 40 -3.11 -1.55 2.56
CA ILE A 40 -2.19 -1.25 1.46
C ILE A 40 -1.24 -2.45 1.33
N CYS A 41 -1.38 -3.19 0.24
CA CYS A 41 -0.63 -4.41 -0.01
C CYS A 41 0.55 -4.14 -0.94
N ILE A 42 1.77 -4.32 -0.43
CA ILE A 42 3.01 -4.19 -1.19
C ILE A 42 3.32 -5.54 -1.85
N GLY A 43 3.07 -5.63 -3.16
CA GLY A 43 3.33 -6.85 -3.95
C GLY A 43 4.81 -7.01 -4.32
N SER A 44 5.19 -8.21 -4.78
CA SER A 44 6.59 -8.59 -5.04
C SER A 44 7.50 -8.21 -3.86
N SER A 45 7.07 -8.54 -2.64
CA SER A 45 7.77 -8.11 -1.42
C SER A 45 9.09 -8.85 -1.17
N GLU A 46 9.18 -10.08 -1.67
CA GLU A 46 10.33 -10.98 -1.64
C GLU A 46 11.34 -10.72 -2.75
N ALA A 47 10.93 -9.98 -3.80
CA ALA A 47 11.77 -9.76 -4.97
C ALA A 47 13.06 -9.00 -4.60
N GLU A 48 14.20 -9.54 -5.02
CA GLU A 48 15.50 -8.87 -4.84
C GLU A 48 15.54 -7.53 -5.58
N GLN A 49 16.40 -6.64 -5.11
CA GLN A 49 16.56 -5.33 -5.73
C GLN A 49 17.17 -5.46 -7.13
N SER A 50 16.55 -4.81 -8.11
CA SER A 50 16.97 -4.79 -9.51
C SER A 50 16.55 -3.48 -10.19
N LEU A 51 16.90 -3.26 -11.46
CA LEU A 51 16.43 -2.07 -12.18
C LEU A 51 14.90 -2.00 -12.30
N ASP A 52 14.24 -3.16 -12.39
CA ASP A 52 12.78 -3.25 -12.45
C ASP A 52 12.14 -3.27 -11.06
N ASN A 53 12.91 -3.61 -10.01
CA ASN A 53 12.50 -3.66 -8.61
C ASN A 53 13.49 -2.90 -7.71
N PRO A 54 13.68 -1.59 -7.89
CA PRO A 54 14.80 -0.86 -7.29
C PRO A 54 14.75 -0.72 -5.77
N TRP A 55 13.57 -0.78 -5.15
CA TRP A 55 13.40 -0.63 -3.70
C TRP A 55 12.98 -1.92 -3.01
N SER A 56 13.51 -2.19 -1.81
CA SER A 56 13.05 -3.31 -0.97
C SER A 56 11.59 -3.10 -0.54
N ALA A 57 10.93 -4.14 0.00
CA ALA A 57 9.58 -3.98 0.54
C ALA A 57 9.55 -2.96 1.70
N GLU A 58 10.57 -2.99 2.57
CA GLU A 58 10.74 -2.10 3.71
C GLU A 58 10.94 -0.64 3.26
N GLU A 59 11.75 -0.40 2.23
CA GLU A 59 11.97 0.96 1.69
C GLU A 59 10.66 1.52 1.10
N ARG A 60 9.89 0.69 0.39
CA ARG A 60 8.58 1.09 -0.15
C ARG A 60 7.57 1.35 0.96
N GLU A 61 7.55 0.51 1.99
CA GLU A 61 6.74 0.73 3.19
C GLU A 61 7.11 2.07 3.86
N GLN A 62 8.41 2.37 4.01
CA GLN A 62 8.86 3.65 4.55
C GLN A 62 8.35 4.83 3.74
N MET A 63 8.41 4.78 2.40
CA MET A 63 7.87 5.84 1.54
C MET A 63 6.37 6.05 1.79
N ILE A 64 5.60 4.96 1.89
CA ILE A 64 4.15 5.02 2.15
C ILE A 64 3.89 5.55 3.56
N ARG A 65 4.61 5.09 4.58
CA ARG A 65 4.43 5.54 5.98
C ARG A 65 4.75 7.01 6.16
N VAL A 66 5.83 7.50 5.54
CA VAL A 66 6.17 8.93 5.54
C VAL A 66 5.05 9.72 4.89
N TRP A 67 4.56 9.28 3.73
CA TRP A 67 3.44 9.94 3.07
C TRP A 67 2.15 9.89 3.89
N LEU A 68 1.84 8.77 4.56
CA LEU A 68 0.64 8.60 5.38
C LEU A 68 0.56 9.62 6.51
N GLU A 69 1.70 10.11 7.03
CA GLU A 69 1.74 11.14 8.09
C GLU A 69 0.85 10.78 9.30
N GLY A 70 0.81 9.50 9.68
CA GLY A 70 0.03 9.01 10.81
C GLY A 70 -1.46 8.73 10.53
N ARG A 71 -1.92 8.89 9.28
CA ARG A 71 -3.25 8.42 8.85
C ARG A 71 -3.32 6.89 8.96
N ASP A 72 -4.45 6.40 9.44
CA ASP A 72 -4.65 4.98 9.71
C ASP A 72 -4.75 4.16 8.43
N ALA A 73 -3.89 3.14 8.31
CA ALA A 73 -3.88 2.15 7.26
C ALA A 73 -2.97 0.98 7.67
N GLU A 74 -3.41 -0.23 7.40
CA GLU A 74 -2.56 -1.40 7.52
C GLU A 74 -1.66 -1.52 6.28
N ILE A 75 -0.39 -1.87 6.47
CA ILE A 75 0.54 -2.17 5.37
C ILE A 75 0.93 -3.64 5.48
N VAL A 76 0.82 -4.37 4.37
CA VAL A 76 1.10 -5.82 4.31
C VAL A 76 2.00 -6.14 3.12
N HIS A 77 3.05 -6.90 3.37
CA HIS A 77 3.93 -7.45 2.34
C HIS A 77 3.33 -8.73 1.75
N ILE A 78 3.20 -8.79 0.42
CA ILE A 78 2.66 -9.94 -0.29
C ILE A 78 3.71 -10.47 -1.27
N PRO A 79 4.22 -11.70 -1.06
CA PRO A 79 5.12 -12.32 -2.01
C PRO A 79 4.37 -12.81 -3.25
N ASP A 80 5.04 -12.86 -4.40
CA ASP A 80 4.52 -13.50 -5.59
C ASP A 80 4.51 -15.03 -5.40
N LEU A 81 3.61 -15.72 -6.13
CA LEU A 81 3.56 -17.18 -6.14
C LEU A 81 4.32 -17.70 -7.36
N GLY A 82 5.33 -18.53 -7.12
CA GLY A 82 6.12 -19.23 -8.16
C GLY A 82 5.41 -20.43 -8.76
#